data_AF-A0A2V9X5Z0-F1
#
_entry.id   AF-A0A2V9X5Z0-F1
#
_cell.length_a   1.000
_cell.length_b   1.000
_cell.length_c   1.000
_cell.angle_alpha   90.00
_cell.angle_beta   90.00
_cell.angle_gamma   90.00
#
_symmetry.space_group_name_H-M   'P 1'
#
loop_
_entity.id
_entity.type
_entity.pdbx_description
1 polymer ?
#
loop_
_entity_poly.entity_id
_entity_poly.type
_entity_poly.pdbx_seq_one_letter_code
_entity_poly.pdbx_strand_id
1 'polypeptide(L)'
;MDGFFSPQLLDGTRLIALQGKRVANPDFYPMLRSLGFNNLPDQSAMAAITFRDVVVSHEAFSNGLLFHELVHVEQYRQLGIPRFSELYVRGFLDGGSYEAIPLEVNAYALGGRFEQNPANRFSVEDEVRRWIAEGGL
;
A
#
# COMPACT_ATOMS: atom_id res chain seq x y z
N MET A 1 -11.16 12.07 -0.74
CA MET A 1 -10.49 11.54 0.47
C MET A 1 -11.32 11.81 1.71
N ASP A 2 -11.85 13.03 1.87
CA ASP A 2 -12.80 13.35 2.95
C ASP A 2 -13.99 12.40 3.01
N GLY A 3 -14.30 11.93 4.22
CA GLY A 3 -15.37 10.98 4.48
C GLY A 3 -15.01 9.52 4.16
N PHE A 4 -13.81 9.27 3.60
CA PHE A 4 -13.25 7.92 3.46
C PHE A 4 -12.20 7.62 4.52
N PHE A 5 -11.34 8.60 4.79
CA PHE A 5 -10.26 8.51 5.77
C PHE A 5 -10.52 9.43 6.96
N SER A 6 -9.96 9.07 8.12
CA SER A 6 -10.03 9.94 9.31
C SER A 6 -9.19 11.22 9.09
N PRO A 7 -9.63 12.38 9.62
CA PRO A 7 -8.84 13.60 9.54
C PRO A 7 -7.41 13.43 10.09
N GLN A 8 -7.27 12.66 11.17
CA GLN A 8 -5.98 12.39 11.80
C GLN A 8 -5.02 11.65 10.87
N LEU A 9 -5.52 10.72 10.04
CA LEU A 9 -4.68 10.04 9.04
C LEU A 9 -4.28 11.01 7.93
N LEU A 10 -5.22 11.82 7.44
CA LEU A 10 -4.94 12.79 6.38
C LEU A 10 -3.92 13.84 6.82
N ASP A 11 -4.07 14.38 8.03
CA ASP A 11 -3.16 15.37 8.61
C ASP A 11 -1.77 14.78 8.92
N GLY A 12 -1.71 13.50 9.25
CA GLY A 12 -0.47 12.78 9.54
C GLY A 12 0.30 12.31 8.31
N THR A 13 -0.36 12.19 7.15
CA THR A 13 0.25 11.64 5.94
C THR A 13 1.11 12.69 5.24
N ARG A 14 2.33 12.33 4.84
CA ARG A 14 3.19 13.16 4.00
C ARG A 14 3.27 12.64 2.59
N LEU A 15 3.03 13.51 1.62
CA LEU A 15 3.06 13.19 0.19
C LEU A 15 4.32 13.79 -0.45
N ILE A 16 5.05 12.98 -1.22
CA ILE A 16 6.21 13.41 -1.99
C ILE A 16 6.02 12.93 -3.43
N ALA A 17 5.90 13.86 -4.38
CA ALA A 17 5.92 13.55 -5.81
C ALA A 17 7.32 13.82 -6.38
N LEU A 18 8.03 12.76 -6.77
CA LEU A 18 9.36 12.87 -7.35
C LEU A 18 9.29 13.34 -8.80
N GLN A 19 10.15 14.28 -9.17
CA GLN A 19 10.26 14.81 -10.53
C GLN A 19 11.54 14.27 -11.18
N GLY A 20 11.38 13.43 -12.21
CA GLY A 20 12.50 12.85 -12.95
C GLY A 20 13.41 11.92 -12.13
N LYS A 21 12.97 11.49 -10.95
CA LYS A 21 13.67 10.56 -10.06
C LYS A 21 12.73 9.44 -9.67
N ARG A 22 13.30 8.26 -9.44
CA ARG A 22 12.58 7.10 -8.93
C ARG A 22 13.30 6.54 -7.70
N VAL A 23 12.53 6.00 -6.77
CA VAL A 23 13.02 5.20 -5.65
C VAL A 23 13.71 3.98 -6.23
N ALA A 24 14.97 3.77 -5.84
CA ALA A 24 15.73 2.61 -6.26
C ALA A 24 15.21 1.35 -5.54
N ASN A 25 15.39 0.19 -6.16
CA ASN A 25 15.18 -1.07 -5.46
C ASN A 25 16.13 -1.19 -4.25
N PRO A 26 15.71 -1.86 -3.16
CA PRO A 26 16.54 -2.02 -1.98
C PRO A 26 17.89 -2.70 -2.28
N ASP A 27 18.96 -2.20 -1.65
CA ASP A 27 20.34 -2.68 -1.86
C ASP A 27 20.55 -4.16 -1.49
N PHE A 28 19.62 -4.76 -0.74
CA PHE A 28 19.65 -6.19 -0.39
C PHE A 28 19.00 -7.09 -1.46
N TYR A 29 18.36 -6.54 -2.50
CA TYR A 29 17.77 -7.34 -3.59
C TYR A 29 18.78 -8.23 -4.32
N PRO A 30 20.02 -7.80 -4.64
CA PRO A 30 21.03 -8.68 -5.23
C PRO A 30 21.31 -9.93 -4.37
N MET A 31 21.33 -9.79 -3.05
CA MET A 31 21.46 -10.91 -2.12
C MET A 31 20.24 -11.84 -2.18
N LEU A 32 19.02 -11.31 -2.21
CA LEU A 32 17.83 -12.15 -2.34
C LEU A 32 17.80 -12.90 -3.68
N ARG A 33 18.22 -12.26 -4.77
CA ARG A 33 18.35 -12.92 -6.08
C ARG A 33 19.36 -14.06 -6.04
N SER A 34 20.50 -13.90 -5.34
CA SER A 34 21.49 -14.99 -5.21
C SER A 34 20.98 -16.16 -4.36
N LEU A 35 19.99 -15.93 -3.50
CA LEU A 35 19.26 -16.97 -2.75
C LEU A 35 18.12 -17.62 -3.56
N GLY A 36 17.88 -17.19 -4.80
CA GLY A 36 16.88 -17.78 -5.71
C GLY A 36 15.55 -17.01 -5.80
N PHE A 37 15.41 -15.86 -5.13
CA PHE A 37 14.22 -15.01 -5.25
C PHE A 37 14.27 -14.19 -6.55
N ASN A 38 13.63 -14.68 -7.60
CA ASN A 38 13.69 -14.08 -8.94
C ASN A 38 12.52 -13.12 -9.27
N ASN A 39 11.44 -13.18 -8.49
CA ASN A 39 10.19 -12.43 -8.70
C ASN A 39 10.04 -11.20 -7.79
N LEU A 40 11.15 -10.66 -7.24
CA LEU A 40 11.12 -9.51 -6.35
C LEU A 40 10.42 -8.30 -7.01
N PRO A 41 9.55 -7.58 -6.28
CA PRO A 41 8.81 -6.46 -6.85
C PRO A 41 9.75 -5.30 -7.18
N ASP A 42 9.60 -4.75 -8.39
CA ASP A 42 10.39 -3.62 -8.85
C ASP A 42 9.78 -2.29 -8.37
N GLN A 43 10.28 -1.80 -7.23
CA GLN A 43 9.89 -0.50 -6.67
C GLN A 43 10.15 0.63 -7.67
N SER A 44 11.20 0.51 -8.47
CA SER A 44 11.53 1.50 -9.48
C SER A 44 10.61 1.44 -10.69
N ALA A 45 9.67 0.48 -10.78
CA ALA A 45 8.64 0.42 -11.81
C ALA A 45 7.28 0.97 -11.31
N MET A 46 7.02 0.93 -10.00
CA MET A 46 5.75 1.33 -9.38
C MET A 46 5.38 2.80 -9.62
N ALA A 47 4.08 3.11 -9.56
CA ALA A 47 3.55 4.48 -9.64
C ALA A 47 3.79 5.26 -8.32
N ALA A 48 3.59 4.61 -7.18
CA ALA A 48 3.89 5.14 -5.86
C ALA A 48 4.24 4.01 -4.89
N ILE A 49 4.80 4.39 -3.73
CA ILE A 49 5.19 3.50 -2.65
C ILE A 49 4.86 4.19 -1.33
N THR A 50 4.18 3.47 -0.44
CA THR A 50 3.90 3.94 0.92
C THR A 50 4.92 3.41 1.94
N PHE A 51 5.60 4.33 2.60
CA PHE A 51 6.51 4.08 3.72
C PHE A 51 5.87 4.59 5.02
N ARG A 52 5.13 3.73 5.71
CA ARG A 52 4.41 4.06 6.96
C ARG A 52 3.42 5.21 6.77
N ASP A 53 3.83 6.44 7.06
CA ASP A 53 3.07 7.68 6.98
C ASP A 53 3.52 8.58 5.81
N VAL A 54 4.48 8.14 5.00
CA VAL A 54 5.01 8.87 3.85
C VAL A 54 4.68 8.14 2.55
N VAL A 55 3.96 8.79 1.65
CA VAL A 55 3.70 8.29 0.30
C VAL A 55 4.64 8.97 -0.68
N VAL A 56 5.41 8.17 -1.42
CA VAL A 56 6.32 8.64 -2.46
C VAL A 56 5.78 8.22 -3.82
N SER A 57 5.44 9.17 -4.69
CA SER A 57 4.99 8.89 -6.06
C SER A 57 6.06 9.26 -7.09
N HIS A 58 6.13 8.46 -8.14
CA HIS A 58 6.92 8.71 -9.35
C HIS A 58 6.16 9.48 -10.42
N GLU A 59 4.88 9.78 -10.19
CA GLU A 59 4.01 10.51 -11.10
C GLU A 59 3.15 11.53 -10.35
N ALA A 60 2.30 12.26 -11.08
CA ALA A 60 1.30 13.11 -10.43
C ALA A 60 0.22 12.23 -9.81
N PHE A 61 -0.17 12.52 -8.56
CA PHE A 61 -1.23 11.77 -7.89
C PHE A 61 -2.56 11.92 -8.63
N SER A 62 -3.08 10.81 -9.15
CA SER A 62 -4.50 10.68 -9.44
C SER A 62 -5.27 10.43 -8.14
N ASN A 63 -6.59 10.65 -8.15
CA ASN A 63 -7.42 10.36 -6.98
C ASN A 63 -7.39 8.85 -6.64
N GLY A 64 -7.40 7.97 -7.64
CA GLY A 64 -7.34 6.52 -7.43
C GLY A 64 -6.00 6.08 -6.81
N LEU A 65 -4.89 6.57 -7.37
CA LEU A 65 -3.55 6.30 -6.83
C LEU A 65 -3.42 6.80 -5.40
N LEU A 66 -3.79 8.06 -5.13
CA LEU A 66 -3.74 8.60 -3.78
C LEU A 66 -4.63 7.82 -2.81
N PHE A 67 -5.82 7.40 -3.24
CA PHE A 67 -6.70 6.58 -2.40
C PHE A 67 -6.04 5.26 -2.02
N HIS A 68 -5.48 4.55 -2.99
CA HIS A 68 -4.79 3.27 -2.79
C HIS A 68 -3.63 3.42 -1.79
N GLU A 69 -2.77 4.41 -1.97
CA GLU A 69 -1.65 4.66 -1.05
C GLU A 69 -2.13 5.03 0.36
N LEU A 70 -3.20 5.81 0.50
CA LEU A 70 -3.79 6.11 1.81
C LEU A 70 -4.39 4.88 2.50
N VAL A 71 -4.86 3.88 1.76
CA VAL A 71 -5.24 2.58 2.36
C VAL A 71 -4.01 1.92 2.99
N HIS A 72 -2.86 1.93 2.32
CA HIS A 72 -1.63 1.41 2.92
C HIS A 72 -1.20 2.19 4.17
N VAL A 73 -1.35 3.52 4.19
CA VAL A 73 -1.09 4.31 5.40
C VAL A 73 -2.00 3.85 6.56
N GLU A 74 -3.28 3.60 6.29
CA GLU A 74 -4.22 3.12 7.30
C GLU A 74 -3.88 1.69 7.78
N GLN A 75 -3.49 0.81 6.86
CA GLN A 75 -2.98 -0.53 7.19
C GLN A 75 -1.74 -0.44 8.08
N TYR A 76 -0.75 0.40 7.74
CA TYR A 76 0.42 0.64 8.59
C TYR A 76 0.05 1.17 9.97
N ARG A 77 -0.93 2.09 10.04
CA ARG A 77 -1.39 2.68 11.31
C ARG A 77 -1.98 1.63 12.24
N GLN A 78 -2.80 0.71 11.72
CA GLN A 78 -3.47 -0.32 12.53
C GLN A 78 -2.56 -1.52 12.86
N LEU A 79 -1.72 -1.95 11.91
CA LEU A 79 -0.87 -3.13 12.07
C LEU A 79 0.48 -2.81 12.73
N GLY A 80 0.97 -1.58 12.55
CA GLY A 80 2.36 -1.23 12.81
C GLY A 80 3.32 -1.84 11.80
N ILE A 81 4.55 -1.33 11.76
CA ILE A 81 5.59 -1.76 10.81
C ILE A 81 5.87 -3.27 10.90
N PRO A 82 6.10 -3.88 12.09
CA PRO A 82 6.50 -5.29 12.14
C PRO A 82 5.46 -6.22 11.53
N ARG A 83 4.18 -6.02 11.85
CA ARG A 83 3.11 -6.87 11.37
C ARG A 83 2.82 -6.61 9.89
N PHE A 84 2.81 -5.35 9.44
CA PHE A 84 2.66 -5.03 8.02
C PHE A 84 3.75 -5.72 7.20
N SER A 85 5.02 -5.60 7.59
CA SER A 85 6.14 -6.22 6.87
C SER A 85 6.07 -7.75 6.88
N GLU A 86 5.67 -8.37 7.98
CA GLU A 86 5.46 -9.83 8.05
C GLU A 86 4.40 -10.29 7.04
N LEU A 87 3.24 -9.63 7.01
CA LEU A 87 2.14 -9.95 6.10
C LEU A 87 2.54 -9.75 4.64
N TYR A 88 3.30 -8.70 4.37
CA TYR A 88 3.78 -8.41 3.03
C TYR A 88 4.70 -9.50 2.51
N VAL A 89 5.69 -9.89 3.32
CA VAL A 89 6.66 -10.94 2.96
C VAL A 89 5.95 -12.28 2.84
N ARG A 90 5.10 -12.66 3.80
CA ARG A 90 4.36 -13.94 3.73
C ARG A 90 3.43 -13.99 2.53
N GLY A 91 2.62 -12.96 2.31
CA GLY A 91 1.73 -12.89 1.16
C GLY A 91 2.47 -13.02 -0.17
N PHE A 92 3.65 -12.41 -0.28
CA PHE A 92 4.50 -12.54 -1.46
C PHE A 92 5.04 -13.97 -1.63
N LEU A 93 5.48 -14.61 -0.55
CA LEU A 93 6.01 -15.98 -0.57
C LEU A 93 4.92 -17.02 -0.85
N ASP A 94 3.73 -16.85 -0.30
CA ASP A 94 2.62 -17.79 -0.40
C ASP A 94 1.82 -17.61 -1.70
N GLY A 95 1.61 -16.35 -2.13
CA GLY A 95 0.85 -16.00 -3.33
C GLY A 95 1.67 -15.95 -4.62
N GLY A 96 3.01 -15.87 -4.52
CA GLY A 96 3.94 -15.94 -5.66
C GLY A 96 4.01 -14.69 -6.54
N SER A 97 3.16 -13.69 -6.32
CA SER A 97 3.19 -12.39 -7.00
C SER A 97 2.84 -11.25 -6.05
N TYR A 98 3.17 -10.03 -6.46
CA TYR A 98 2.88 -8.82 -5.69
C TYR A 98 1.37 -8.58 -5.54
N GLU A 99 0.64 -8.76 -6.62
CA GLU A 99 -0.80 -8.51 -6.73
C GLU A 99 -1.63 -9.50 -5.89
N ALA A 100 -1.04 -10.66 -5.57
CA ALA A 100 -1.65 -11.67 -4.72
C ALA A 100 -1.45 -11.40 -3.21
N ILE A 101 -0.64 -10.41 -2.84
CA ILE A 101 -0.41 -10.06 -1.43
C ILE A 101 -1.75 -9.59 -0.82
N PRO A 102 -2.21 -10.17 0.30
CA PRO A 102 -3.51 -9.83 0.89
C PRO A 102 -3.71 -8.34 1.17
N LEU A 103 -2.65 -7.63 1.55
CA LEU A 103 -2.65 -6.17 1.75
C LEU A 103 -2.96 -5.41 0.46
N GLU A 104 -2.39 -5.84 -0.66
CA GLU A 104 -2.61 -5.25 -1.99
C GLU A 104 -4.03 -5.56 -2.48
N VAL A 105 -4.47 -6.81 -2.33
CA VAL A 105 -5.85 -7.22 -2.67
C VAL A 105 -6.88 -6.38 -1.93
N ASN A 106 -6.67 -6.16 -0.62
CA ASN A 106 -7.50 -5.30 0.19
C ASN A 106 -7.49 -3.84 -0.31
N ALA A 107 -6.30 -3.28 -0.58
CA ALA A 107 -6.16 -1.91 -1.08
C ALA A 107 -6.82 -1.70 -2.45
N TYR A 108 -6.66 -2.64 -3.39
CA TYR A 108 -7.33 -2.60 -4.69
C TYR A 108 -8.85 -2.77 -4.57
N ALA A 109 -9.35 -3.63 -3.69
CA ALA A 109 -10.79 -3.78 -3.49
C ALA A 109 -11.43 -2.48 -2.97
N LEU A 110 -10.79 -1.82 -1.99
CA LEU A 110 -11.27 -0.54 -1.45
C LEU A 110 -11.12 0.59 -2.46
N GLY A 111 -10.02 0.64 -3.21
CA GLY A 111 -9.80 1.59 -4.31
C GLY A 111 -10.85 1.44 -5.41
N GLY A 112 -11.14 0.22 -5.85
CA GLY A 112 -12.16 -0.05 -6.85
C GLY A 112 -13.56 0.39 -6.40
N ARG A 113 -13.90 0.19 -5.11
CA ARG A 113 -15.15 0.70 -4.53
C ARG A 113 -15.22 2.23 -4.57
N PHE A 114 -14.11 2.90 -4.24
CA PHE A 114 -14.01 4.36 -4.31
C PHE A 114 -14.18 4.86 -5.75
N GLU A 115 -13.49 4.25 -6.72
CA GLU A 115 -13.54 4.67 -8.13
C GLU A 115 -14.92 4.44 -8.77
N GLN A 116 -15.61 3.35 -8.41
CA GLN A 116 -16.95 3.05 -8.92
C GLN A 116 -18.00 4.06 -8.44
N ASN A 117 -17.89 4.55 -7.20
CA ASN A 117 -18.82 5.54 -6.67
C ASN A 117 -18.16 6.47 -5.63
N PRO A 118 -17.44 7.52 -6.08
CA PRO A 118 -16.74 8.44 -5.19
C PRO A 118 -17.65 9.26 -4.25
N ALA A 119 -18.96 9.30 -4.55
CA ALA A 119 -19.93 9.98 -3.70
C ALA A 119 -20.41 9.10 -2.53
N ASN A 120 -20.31 7.77 -2.65
CA ASN A 120 -20.72 6.83 -1.62
C ASN A 120 -19.60 6.60 -0.60
N ARG A 121 -19.57 7.46 0.40
CA ARG A 121 -18.55 7.45 1.47
C ARG A 121 -18.64 6.20 2.35
N PHE A 122 -17.50 5.71 2.79
CA PHE A 122 -17.36 4.62 3.76
C PHE A 122 -16.06 4.77 4.54
N SER A 123 -16.01 4.29 5.78
CA SER A 123 -14.81 4.39 6.63
C SER A 123 -13.77 3.34 6.23
N VAL A 124 -12.65 3.76 5.64
CA VAL A 124 -11.52 2.86 5.34
C VAL A 124 -10.94 2.28 6.62
N GLU A 125 -10.91 3.05 7.71
CA GLU A 125 -10.48 2.55 9.02
C GLU A 125 -11.30 1.34 9.47
N ASP A 126 -12.63 1.38 9.34
CA ASP A 126 -13.49 0.28 9.74
C ASP A 126 -13.36 -0.93 8.81
N GLU A 127 -13.21 -0.70 7.51
CA GLU A 127 -13.00 -1.77 6.52
C GLU A 127 -11.67 -2.50 6.76
N VAL A 128 -10.57 -1.75 6.99
CA VAL A 128 -9.26 -2.34 7.30
C VAL A 128 -9.31 -3.08 8.64
N ARG A 129 -9.96 -2.50 9.66
CA ARG A 129 -10.11 -3.14 10.97
C ARG A 129 -10.86 -4.47 10.89
N ARG A 130 -11.95 -4.49 10.12
CA ARG A 130 -12.74 -5.70 9.85
C ARG A 130 -11.91 -6.76 9.14
N TRP A 131 -11.21 -6.35 8.08
CA TRP A 131 -10.33 -7.24 7.31
C TRP A 131 -9.22 -7.87 8.17
N ILE A 132 -8.61 -7.10 9.08
CA ILE A 132 -7.63 -7.62 10.05
C ILE A 132 -8.28 -8.64 11.00
N ALA A 133 -9.47 -8.33 11.53
CA ALA A 133 -10.17 -9.17 12.49
C ALA A 133 -10.65 -10.51 11.89
N GLU A 134 -10.99 -10.51 10.59
CA GLU A 134 -11.39 -11.70 9.84
C GLU A 134 -10.19 -12.58 9.42
N GLY A 135 -8.97 -12.18 9.79
CA GLY A 135 -7.75 -12.92 9.50
C GLY A 135 -7.31 -12.74 8.06
N GLY A 136 -7.34 -11.50 7.54
CA GLY A 136 -6.78 -11.09 6.25
C GLY A 136 -5.31 -11.47 6.08
N LEU A 137 -5.08 -12.75 5.83
CA LEU A 137 -3.85 -13.50 5.66
C LEU A 137 -3.92 -14.28 4.35
#